data_AF-A0AAU3FK65-F1
#
_entry.id   AF-A0AAU3FK65-F1
#
_cell.length_a   1.000
_cell.length_b   1.000
_cell.length_c   1.000
_cell.angle_alpha   90.00
_cell.angle_beta   90.00
_cell.angle_gamma   90.00
#
_symmetry.space_group_name_H-M   'P 1'
#
loop_
_entity.id
_entity.type
_entity.pdbx_description
1 polymer ?
#
loop_
_entity_poly.entity_id
_entity_poly.type
_entity_poly.pdbx_seq_one_letter_code
_entity_poly.pdbx_strand_id
1 'polypeptide(L)'
;MFELGSRSRQTLTFMLPEDVSAFGDAVAPSIGGLAQWATHDRESGVVLHESLSSAMRHGCIQAFLHLLGRDGGVVGPAIQYLHTRVWTTDADVLEATGGRYRPVGAQPEEMQPGRLAFKWFPEAEADRVQRDFVELVGLAWKALNGVTSPHLMTAAGKPVRNWRIGPAAKAWVRRDQGRVLHDGALHLRLKEPGRCGPA
;
A
#
# COMPACT_ATOMS: atom_id res chain seq x y z
N MET A 1 -11.68 16.71 -20.68
CA MET A 1 -12.67 17.44 -19.87
C MET A 1 -12.70 16.78 -18.50
N PHE A 2 -12.29 17.48 -17.44
CA PHE A 2 -12.29 16.92 -16.08
C PHE A 2 -13.69 17.09 -15.47
N GLU A 3 -14.33 16.01 -15.02
CA GLU A 3 -15.61 16.06 -14.29
C GLU A 3 -15.46 16.82 -12.97
N LEU A 4 -16.47 17.64 -12.66
CA LEU A 4 -16.56 18.42 -11.42
C LEU A 4 -16.70 17.50 -10.19
N GLY A 5 -16.00 17.83 -9.10
CA GLY A 5 -16.13 17.20 -7.79
C GLY A 5 -14.89 16.43 -7.31
N SER A 6 -14.97 15.91 -6.08
CA SER A 6 -13.87 15.16 -5.49
C SER A 6 -13.66 13.82 -6.19
N ARG A 7 -12.42 13.53 -6.59
CA ARG A 7 -12.07 12.17 -7.02
C ARG A 7 -11.33 11.46 -5.91
N SER A 8 -11.59 10.17 -5.77
CA SER A 8 -10.87 9.33 -4.83
C SER A 8 -10.71 7.93 -5.39
N ARG A 9 -9.63 7.27 -4.96
CA ARG A 9 -9.41 5.86 -5.19
C ARG A 9 -8.72 5.29 -3.97
N GLN A 10 -9.12 4.09 -3.58
CA GLN A 10 -8.46 3.36 -2.52
C GLN A 10 -8.31 1.89 -2.88
N THR A 11 -7.24 1.27 -2.38
CA THR A 11 -7.00 -0.16 -2.45
C THR A 11 -6.41 -0.58 -1.12
N LEU A 12 -7.03 -1.54 -0.45
CA LEU A 12 -6.49 -2.11 0.77
C LEU A 12 -5.40 -3.12 0.42
N THR A 13 -4.33 -3.13 1.19
CA THR A 13 -3.13 -3.89 0.87
C THR A 13 -2.67 -4.72 2.07
N PHE A 14 -2.42 -6.00 1.85
CA PHE A 14 -1.71 -6.87 2.77
C PHE A 14 -0.30 -7.07 2.21
N MET A 15 0.68 -6.36 2.75
CA MET A 15 2.06 -6.32 2.25
C MET A 15 3.05 -6.34 3.40
N LEU A 16 3.94 -7.33 3.39
CA LEU A 16 5.12 -7.37 4.26
C LEU A 16 6.25 -6.48 3.71
N PRO A 17 7.34 -6.21 4.45
CA PRO A 17 8.40 -5.29 4.02
C PRO A 17 8.97 -5.60 2.63
N GLU A 18 9.13 -6.88 2.29
CA GLU A 18 9.57 -7.32 0.96
C GLU A 18 8.57 -6.92 -0.14
N ASP A 19 7.27 -7.08 0.11
CA ASP A 19 6.22 -6.65 -0.82
C ASP A 19 6.21 -5.13 -1.00
N VAL A 20 6.47 -4.38 0.08
CA VAL A 20 6.60 -2.92 0.04
C VAL A 20 7.79 -2.49 -0.79
N SER A 21 8.94 -3.15 -0.63
CA SER A 21 10.12 -2.89 -1.45
C SER A 21 9.83 -3.19 -2.91
N ALA A 22 9.26 -4.37 -3.21
CA ALA A 22 8.91 -4.74 -4.58
C ALA A 22 7.95 -3.74 -5.23
N PHE A 23 6.98 -3.20 -4.49
CA PHE A 23 6.12 -2.12 -4.99
C PHE A 23 6.88 -0.82 -5.25
N GLY A 24 7.76 -0.42 -4.33
CA GLY A 24 8.64 0.75 -4.50
C GLY A 24 9.53 0.62 -5.74
N ASP A 25 10.15 -0.53 -5.92
CA ASP A 25 11.05 -0.82 -7.05
C ASP A 25 10.28 -0.88 -8.38
N ALA A 26 9.05 -1.42 -8.37
CA ALA A 26 8.21 -1.49 -9.56
C ALA A 26 7.70 -0.11 -10.01
N VAL A 27 7.47 0.83 -9.08
CA VAL A 27 7.01 2.18 -9.44
C VAL A 27 8.15 3.13 -9.80
N ALA A 28 9.33 2.98 -9.19
CA ALA A 28 10.45 3.90 -9.30
C ALA A 28 10.85 4.29 -10.74
N PRO A 29 11.01 3.34 -11.70
CA PRO A 29 11.39 3.69 -13.07
C PRO A 29 10.37 4.57 -13.78
N SER A 30 9.08 4.42 -13.44
CA SER A 30 8.01 5.17 -14.09
C SER A 30 7.80 6.57 -13.51
N ILE A 31 8.25 6.81 -12.28
CA ILE A 31 8.06 8.10 -11.59
C ILE A 31 9.33 8.96 -11.57
N GLY A 32 10.45 8.45 -12.11
CA GLY A 32 11.73 9.16 -12.12
C GLY A 32 11.62 10.57 -12.68
N GLY A 33 11.95 11.58 -11.85
CA GLY A 33 11.87 13.00 -12.20
C GLY A 33 10.45 13.59 -12.21
N LEU A 34 9.41 12.77 -12.11
CA LEU A 34 8.01 13.21 -12.03
C LEU A 34 7.53 13.34 -10.58
N ALA A 35 7.85 12.34 -9.75
CA ALA A 35 7.32 12.24 -8.41
C ALA A 35 8.33 11.60 -7.46
N GLN A 36 8.15 11.86 -6.16
CA GLN A 36 9.02 11.34 -5.12
C GLN A 36 8.22 10.95 -3.87
N TRP A 37 8.71 9.93 -3.18
CA TRP A 37 8.17 9.52 -1.89
C TRP A 37 8.53 10.55 -0.82
N ALA A 38 7.62 10.80 0.10
CA ALA A 38 7.79 11.76 1.17
C ALA A 38 7.19 11.25 2.48
N THR A 39 7.69 11.79 3.58
CA THR A 39 7.04 11.72 4.89
C THR A 39 6.72 13.13 5.37
N HIS A 40 5.75 13.23 6.27
CA HIS A 40 5.41 14.50 6.92
C HIS A 40 5.90 14.44 8.36
N ASP A 41 6.93 15.22 8.64
CA ASP A 41 7.47 15.45 9.97
C ASP A 41 6.85 16.72 10.58
N ARG A 42 6.56 16.71 11.88
CA ARG A 42 5.92 17.85 12.55
C ARG A 42 6.84 19.07 12.65
N GLU A 43 8.14 18.85 12.74
CA GLU A 43 9.16 19.88 12.91
C GLU A 43 9.78 20.27 11.56
N SER A 44 10.03 19.28 10.69
CA SER A 44 10.74 19.48 9.41
C SER A 44 9.82 19.64 8.21
N GLY A 45 8.50 19.46 8.36
CA GLY A 45 7.55 19.52 7.25
C GLY A 45 7.67 18.33 6.32
N VAL A 46 7.73 18.56 5.01
CA VAL A 46 7.81 17.48 4.00
C VAL A 46 9.27 17.06 3.81
N VAL A 47 9.56 15.78 4.06
CA VAL A 47 10.89 15.19 3.85
C VAL A 47 10.83 14.21 2.69
N LEU A 48 11.67 14.42 1.68
CA LEU A 48 11.72 13.62 0.46
C LEU A 48 12.65 12.40 0.61
N HIS A 49 12.27 11.29 -0.03
CA HIS A 49 12.95 10.00 0.02
C HIS A 49 13.14 9.43 -1.37
N GLU A 50 14.28 8.79 -1.61
CA GLU A 50 14.60 8.12 -2.89
C GLU A 50 13.74 6.89 -3.17
N SER A 51 13.17 6.29 -2.13
CA SER A 51 12.39 5.05 -2.24
C SER A 51 11.28 4.99 -1.20
N LEU A 52 10.26 4.17 -1.49
CA LEU A 52 9.20 3.88 -0.52
C LEU A 52 9.78 3.22 0.73
N SER A 53 10.72 2.29 0.57
CA SER A 53 11.37 1.62 1.70
C SER A 53 12.08 2.62 2.62
N SER A 54 12.79 3.61 2.06
CA SER A 54 13.41 4.70 2.82
C SER A 54 12.36 5.54 3.57
N ALA A 55 11.29 5.97 2.88
CA ALA A 55 10.21 6.72 3.50
C ALA A 55 9.53 5.94 4.64
N MET A 56 9.31 4.64 4.47
CA MET A 56 8.66 3.80 5.48
C MET A 56 9.53 3.53 6.70
N ARG A 57 10.87 3.56 6.56
CA ARG A 57 11.79 3.53 7.72
C ARG A 57 11.75 4.85 8.50
N HIS A 58 11.55 5.98 7.82
CA HIS A 58 11.45 7.30 8.45
C HIS A 58 10.07 7.56 9.08
N GLY A 59 9.00 7.47 8.29
CA GLY A 59 7.64 7.86 8.70
C GLY A 59 6.85 6.81 9.48
N CYS A 60 7.42 5.61 9.66
CA CYS A 60 6.97 4.43 10.40
C CYS A 60 5.57 3.86 10.06
N ILE A 61 4.58 4.69 9.75
CA ILE A 61 3.17 4.35 9.57
C ILE A 61 2.73 4.61 8.13
N GLN A 62 3.17 5.72 7.53
CA GLN A 62 2.71 6.16 6.22
C GLN A 62 3.80 6.88 5.44
N ALA A 63 3.65 6.87 4.12
CA ALA A 63 4.42 7.66 3.17
C ALA A 63 3.46 8.27 2.13
N PHE A 64 3.92 9.31 1.45
CA PHE A 64 3.15 10.04 0.46
C PHE A 64 3.94 10.12 -0.84
N LEU A 65 3.32 9.79 -1.98
CA LEU A 65 3.92 9.99 -3.29
C LEU A 65 3.43 11.32 -3.85
N HIS A 66 4.34 12.28 -3.97
CA HIS A 66 4.06 13.64 -4.43
C HIS A 66 4.64 13.88 -5.81
N LEU A 67 3.96 14.69 -6.62
CA LEU A 67 4.57 15.29 -7.80
C LEU A 67 5.66 16.28 -7.40
N LEU A 68 6.70 16.37 -8.24
CA LEU A 68 7.76 17.35 -8.10
C LEU A 68 7.46 18.61 -8.92
N GLY A 69 7.62 19.76 -8.29
CA GLY A 69 7.66 21.07 -8.91
C GLY A 69 9.00 21.31 -9.62
N ARG A 70 9.09 22.42 -10.37
CA ARG A 70 10.30 22.79 -11.11
C ARG A 70 11.50 23.12 -10.20
N ASP A 71 11.21 23.54 -8.98
CA ASP A 71 12.19 23.88 -7.93
C ASP A 71 12.57 22.66 -7.08
N GLY A 72 12.03 21.47 -7.38
CA GLY A 72 12.22 20.26 -6.58
C GLY A 72 11.32 20.19 -5.35
N GLY A 73 10.45 21.18 -5.12
CA GLY A 73 9.41 21.11 -4.09
C GLY A 73 8.28 20.14 -4.47
N VAL A 74 7.38 19.85 -3.52
CA VAL A 74 6.18 19.05 -3.82
C VAL A 74 5.04 19.93 -4.31
N VAL A 75 4.26 19.43 -5.28
CA VAL A 75 3.08 20.15 -5.81
C VAL A 75 1.85 19.25 -5.90
N GLY A 76 0.67 19.86 -5.81
CA GLY A 76 -0.60 19.18 -5.97
C GLY A 76 -0.93 18.14 -4.89
N PRO A 77 -1.90 17.26 -5.15
CA PRO A 77 -2.28 16.21 -4.23
C PRO A 77 -1.24 15.09 -4.15
N ALA A 78 -1.40 14.22 -3.15
CA ALA A 78 -0.53 13.08 -2.92
C ALA A 78 -1.29 11.76 -2.97
N ILE A 79 -0.58 10.69 -3.33
CA ILE A 79 -1.03 9.32 -3.09
C ILE A 79 -0.46 8.86 -1.75
N GLN A 80 -1.33 8.59 -0.78
CA GLN A 80 -0.96 8.07 0.53
C GLN A 80 -0.78 6.56 0.45
N TYR A 81 0.37 6.08 0.94
CA TYR A 81 0.60 4.71 1.31
C TYR A 81 0.58 4.58 2.83
N LEU A 82 -0.27 3.71 3.36
CA LEU A 82 -0.39 3.34 4.76
C LEU A 82 0.05 1.89 4.92
N HIS A 83 0.89 1.64 5.92
CA HIS A 83 1.47 0.31 6.13
C HIS A 83 0.46 -0.72 6.63
N THR A 84 0.73 -1.99 6.28
CA THR A 84 0.04 -3.16 6.84
C THR A 84 0.47 -3.34 8.29
N ARG A 85 -0.46 -3.62 9.21
CA ARG A 85 -0.10 -3.92 10.60
C ARG A 85 -0.02 -5.44 10.77
N VAL A 86 1.01 -5.90 11.46
CA VAL A 86 1.24 -7.32 11.73
C VAL A 86 1.51 -7.50 13.21
N TRP A 87 0.83 -8.48 13.80
CA TRP A 87 1.10 -9.03 15.11
C TRP A 87 1.65 -10.43 14.88
N THR A 88 2.93 -10.64 15.21
CA THR A 88 3.63 -11.90 14.91
C THR A 88 4.75 -12.16 15.91
N THR A 89 5.05 -13.43 16.16
CA THR A 89 6.24 -13.91 16.85
C THR A 89 7.38 -14.28 15.88
N ASP A 90 7.14 -14.16 14.57
CA ASP A 90 8.10 -14.40 13.50
C ASP A 90 9.27 -13.39 13.60
N ALA A 91 10.43 -13.86 14.07
CA ALA A 91 11.59 -13.02 14.36
C ALA A 91 12.13 -12.31 13.12
N ASP A 92 12.11 -12.97 11.96
CA ASP A 92 12.58 -12.39 10.69
C ASP A 92 11.71 -11.18 10.30
N VAL A 93 10.41 -11.29 10.52
CA VAL A 93 9.43 -10.24 10.24
C VAL A 93 9.55 -9.08 11.25
N LEU A 94 9.84 -9.37 12.52
CA LEU A 94 10.09 -8.35 13.55
C LEU A 94 11.41 -7.59 13.31
N GLU A 95 12.47 -8.30 12.94
CA GLU A 95 13.80 -7.73 12.66
C GLU A 95 13.76 -6.84 11.41
N ALA A 96 13.19 -7.34 10.29
CA ALA A 96 13.03 -6.58 9.05
C ALA A 96 12.19 -5.31 9.23
N THR A 97 11.40 -5.24 10.31
CA THR A 97 10.61 -4.07 10.65
C THR A 97 11.17 -3.21 11.76
N GLY A 98 12.29 -3.56 12.38
CA GLY A 98 12.85 -2.82 13.52
C GLY A 98 11.85 -2.71 14.67
N GLY A 99 11.02 -3.73 14.89
CA GLY A 99 9.99 -3.75 15.94
C GLY A 99 8.71 -2.95 15.63
N ARG A 100 8.47 -2.51 14.38
CA ARG A 100 7.18 -1.88 13.98
C ARG A 100 6.01 -2.86 14.10
N TYR A 101 6.27 -4.14 13.91
CA TYR A 101 5.32 -5.21 14.17
C TYR A 101 5.37 -5.62 15.63
N ARG A 102 4.20 -5.96 16.17
CA ARG A 102 4.06 -6.19 17.60
C ARG A 102 4.23 -7.69 17.89
N PRO A 103 5.03 -8.06 18.89
CA PRO A 103 5.06 -9.43 19.37
C PRO A 103 3.66 -9.80 19.88
N VAL A 104 3.18 -10.97 19.50
CA VAL A 104 1.88 -11.45 19.97
C VAL A 104 2.02 -11.96 21.40
N GLY A 105 1.05 -11.63 22.26
CA GLY A 105 0.86 -12.28 23.56
C GLY A 105 0.15 -13.62 23.39
N ALA A 106 -1.01 -13.81 24.04
CA ALA A 106 -1.82 -15.03 23.96
C ALA A 106 -2.78 -15.10 22.75
N GLN A 107 -2.68 -14.18 21.78
CA GLN A 107 -3.56 -14.10 20.61
C GLN A 107 -2.98 -14.87 19.41
N PRO A 108 -3.77 -15.20 18.38
CA PRO A 108 -3.22 -15.70 17.12
C PRO A 108 -2.42 -14.59 16.41
N GLU A 109 -1.44 -14.99 15.62
CA GLU A 109 -0.74 -14.05 14.73
C GLU A 109 -1.73 -13.47 13.70
N GLU A 110 -1.73 -12.16 13.52
CA GLU A 110 -2.73 -11.49 12.68
C GLU A 110 -2.15 -10.35 11.83
N MET A 111 -2.81 -10.08 10.72
CA MET A 111 -2.49 -9.00 9.80
C MET A 111 -3.73 -8.16 9.49
N GLN A 112 -3.59 -6.84 9.63
CA GLN A 112 -4.58 -5.84 9.21
C GLN A 112 -4.09 -5.07 7.98
N PRO A 113 -4.99 -4.76 7.03
CA PRO A 113 -4.58 -4.14 5.78
C PRO A 113 -4.03 -2.75 6.00
N GLY A 114 -2.97 -2.45 5.25
CA GLY A 114 -2.62 -1.10 4.89
C GLY A 114 -3.51 -0.56 3.77
N ARG A 115 -3.13 0.57 3.19
CA ARG A 115 -3.91 1.23 2.14
C ARG A 115 -3.02 2.00 1.17
N LEU A 116 -3.32 1.90 -0.13
CA LEU A 116 -2.92 2.90 -1.11
C LEU A 116 -4.15 3.73 -1.48
N ALA A 117 -4.12 5.04 -1.27
CA ALA A 117 -5.27 5.89 -1.54
C ALA A 117 -4.91 7.33 -1.90
N PHE A 118 -5.81 8.00 -2.60
CA PHE A 118 -5.81 9.45 -2.73
C PHE A 118 -7.24 9.99 -2.64
N LYS A 119 -7.36 11.26 -2.26
CA LYS A 119 -8.54 12.10 -2.44
C LYS A 119 -8.07 13.46 -2.93
N TRP A 120 -8.63 13.95 -4.03
CA TRP A 120 -8.25 15.24 -4.60
C TRP A 120 -9.43 15.95 -5.26
N PHE A 121 -9.28 17.26 -5.44
CA PHE A 121 -10.26 18.16 -6.03
C PHE A 121 -9.60 18.82 -7.24
N PRO A 122 -9.84 18.34 -8.46
CA PRO A 122 -9.12 18.80 -9.65
C PRO A 122 -9.19 20.31 -9.85
N GLU A 123 -10.30 20.95 -9.51
CA GLU A 123 -10.54 22.39 -9.69
C GLU A 123 -9.64 23.28 -8.83
N ALA A 124 -9.03 22.72 -7.78
CA ALA A 124 -8.06 23.43 -6.95
C ALA A 124 -6.66 23.45 -7.58
N GLU A 125 -6.44 22.74 -8.67
CA GLU A 125 -5.11 22.48 -9.25
C GLU A 125 -4.97 23.08 -10.65
N ALA A 126 -3.76 23.52 -11.00
CA ALA A 126 -3.46 23.94 -12.36
C ALA A 126 -3.54 22.75 -13.35
N ASP A 127 -3.96 22.98 -14.59
CA ASP A 127 -4.15 21.95 -15.64
C ASP A 127 -2.96 20.99 -15.80
N ARG A 128 -1.74 21.50 -15.66
CA ARG A 128 -0.53 20.67 -15.72
C ARG A 128 -0.47 19.69 -14.54
N VAL A 129 -0.66 20.19 -13.32
CA VAL A 129 -0.67 19.36 -12.10
C VAL A 129 -1.79 18.32 -12.17
N GLN A 130 -2.95 18.69 -12.73
CA GLN A 130 -4.04 17.74 -12.95
C GLN A 130 -3.66 16.58 -13.87
N ARG A 131 -3.05 16.87 -15.03
CA ARG A 131 -2.61 15.83 -15.96
C ARG A 131 -1.53 14.94 -15.34
N ASP A 132 -0.50 15.56 -14.77
CA ASP A 132 0.65 14.87 -14.19
C ASP A 132 0.20 13.98 -13.01
N PHE A 133 -0.79 14.40 -12.22
CA PHE A 133 -1.32 13.60 -11.12
C PHE A 133 -2.15 12.41 -11.59
N VAL A 134 -2.96 12.58 -12.65
CA VAL A 134 -3.70 11.46 -13.26
C VAL A 134 -2.73 10.40 -13.79
N GLU A 135 -1.63 10.82 -14.40
CA GLU A 135 -0.57 9.92 -14.84
C GLU A 135 0.07 9.19 -13.65
N LEU A 136 0.47 9.92 -12.61
CA LEU A 136 1.04 9.35 -11.38
C LEU A 136 0.12 8.29 -10.76
N VAL A 137 -1.19 8.56 -10.69
CA VAL A 137 -2.19 7.60 -10.21
C VAL A 137 -2.22 6.35 -11.10
N GLY A 138 -2.18 6.50 -12.42
CA GLY A 138 -2.14 5.38 -13.36
C GLY A 138 -0.91 4.50 -13.14
N LEU A 139 0.26 5.12 -13.00
CA LEU A 139 1.54 4.45 -12.77
C LEU A 139 1.57 3.69 -11.44
N ALA A 140 1.18 4.35 -10.34
CA ALA A 140 1.17 3.75 -9.02
C ALA A 140 0.24 2.51 -8.95
N TRP A 141 -0.97 2.60 -9.51
CA TRP A 141 -1.88 1.46 -9.53
C TRP A 141 -1.44 0.35 -10.49
N LYS A 142 -0.82 0.70 -11.62
CA LYS A 142 -0.24 -0.30 -12.53
C LYS A 142 0.87 -1.09 -11.83
N ALA A 143 1.78 -0.41 -11.15
CA ALA A 143 2.86 -1.03 -10.37
C ALA A 143 2.29 -1.90 -9.24
N LEU A 144 1.36 -1.38 -8.42
CA LEU A 144 0.73 -2.15 -7.35
C LEU A 144 0.07 -3.43 -7.89
N ASN A 145 -0.68 -3.32 -8.99
CA ASN A 145 -1.36 -4.46 -9.59
C ASN A 145 -0.40 -5.48 -10.21
N GLY A 146 0.80 -5.06 -10.62
CA GLY A 146 1.83 -5.94 -11.18
C GLY A 146 2.51 -6.79 -10.12
N VAL A 147 2.68 -6.25 -8.90
CA VAL A 147 3.38 -6.95 -7.80
C VAL A 147 2.44 -7.57 -6.77
N THR A 148 1.14 -7.32 -6.85
CA THR A 148 0.14 -7.88 -5.93
C THR A 148 -1.01 -8.55 -6.67
N SER A 149 -1.75 -9.41 -5.98
CA SER A 149 -2.90 -10.12 -6.57
C SER A 149 -4.21 -9.90 -5.81
N PRO A 150 -5.37 -10.06 -6.46
CA PRO A 150 -6.69 -9.98 -5.84
C PRO A 150 -7.14 -11.34 -5.25
N HIS A 151 -6.24 -12.06 -4.57
CA HIS A 151 -6.49 -13.44 -4.10
C HIS A 151 -7.10 -13.50 -2.70
N LEU A 152 -7.95 -12.54 -2.36
CA LEU A 152 -8.60 -12.46 -1.04
C LEU A 152 -10.11 -12.71 -1.18
N MET A 153 -10.66 -13.44 -0.22
CA MET A 153 -12.07 -13.76 -0.14
C MET A 153 -12.54 -13.60 1.31
N THR A 154 -13.80 -13.23 1.50
CA THR A 154 -14.41 -13.25 2.83
C THR A 154 -14.51 -14.68 3.36
N ALA A 155 -14.73 -14.86 4.66
CA ALA A 155 -15.03 -16.16 5.25
C ALA A 155 -16.22 -16.89 4.56
N ALA A 156 -17.17 -16.12 4.01
CA ALA A 156 -18.31 -16.63 3.24
C ALA A 156 -17.98 -16.96 1.77
N GLY A 157 -16.70 -16.93 1.37
CA GLY A 157 -16.26 -17.27 0.02
C GLY A 157 -16.57 -16.19 -1.04
N LYS A 158 -16.81 -14.93 -0.65
CA LYS A 158 -17.03 -13.84 -1.62
C LYS A 158 -15.69 -13.17 -1.97
N PRO A 159 -15.35 -12.99 -3.26
CA PRO A 159 -14.16 -12.24 -3.65
C PRO A 159 -14.23 -10.78 -3.18
N VAL A 160 -13.12 -10.24 -2.67
CA VAL A 160 -12.99 -8.81 -2.32
C VAL A 160 -12.17 -8.08 -3.37
N ARG A 161 -12.84 -7.25 -4.18
CA ARG A 161 -12.26 -6.65 -5.40
C ARG A 161 -11.22 -5.56 -5.15
N ASN A 162 -11.35 -4.82 -4.05
CA ASN A 162 -10.49 -3.67 -3.74
C ASN A 162 -9.29 -4.03 -2.87
N TRP A 163 -9.07 -5.32 -2.59
CA TRP A 163 -8.04 -5.78 -1.67
C TRP A 163 -6.96 -6.51 -2.45
N ARG A 164 -5.73 -6.21 -2.10
CA ARG A 164 -4.54 -6.75 -2.76
C ARG A 164 -3.64 -7.37 -1.71
N ILE A 165 -3.02 -8.49 -2.07
CA ILE A 165 -2.05 -9.16 -1.22
C ILE A 165 -0.77 -9.45 -2.00
N GLY A 166 0.36 -9.09 -1.38
CA GLY A 166 1.70 -9.33 -1.92
C GLY A 166 2.15 -10.80 -1.76
N PRO A 167 3.11 -11.27 -2.57
CA PRO A 167 3.65 -12.62 -2.49
C PRO A 167 4.17 -13.02 -1.10
N ALA A 168 4.91 -12.14 -0.42
CA ALA A 168 5.46 -12.43 0.91
C ALA A 168 4.34 -12.55 1.95
N ALA A 169 3.36 -11.63 1.94
CA ALA A 169 2.18 -11.73 2.79
C ALA A 169 1.38 -13.03 2.54
N LYS A 170 1.24 -13.50 1.29
CA LYS A 170 0.61 -14.81 1.02
C LYS A 170 1.41 -15.97 1.61
N ALA A 171 2.73 -15.94 1.42
CA ALA A 171 3.61 -16.97 1.95
C ALA A 171 3.50 -17.02 3.48
N TRP A 172 3.50 -15.86 4.13
CA TRP A 172 3.32 -15.74 5.58
C TRP A 172 2.03 -16.40 6.05
N VAL A 173 0.87 -16.11 5.44
CA VAL A 173 -0.41 -16.75 5.80
C VAL A 173 -0.40 -18.27 5.56
N ARG A 174 0.30 -18.74 4.54
CA ARG A 174 0.35 -20.18 4.21
C ARG A 174 1.24 -21.00 5.12
N ARG A 175 2.21 -20.39 5.81
CA ARG A 175 3.14 -21.08 6.70
C ARG A 175 2.44 -21.68 7.93
N ASP A 176 1.39 -21.02 8.43
CA ASP A 176 0.64 -21.48 9.60
C ASP A 176 -0.85 -21.19 9.43
N GLN A 177 -1.68 -22.22 9.63
CA GLN A 177 -3.15 -22.12 9.54
C GLN A 177 -3.75 -21.26 10.67
N GLY A 178 -3.01 -21.03 11.76
CA GLY A 178 -3.39 -20.13 12.85
C GLY A 178 -3.25 -18.63 12.53
N ARG A 179 -2.60 -18.27 11.41
CA ARG A 179 -2.42 -16.88 10.99
C ARG A 179 -3.68 -16.30 10.37
N VAL A 180 -4.09 -15.13 10.84
CA VAL A 180 -5.37 -14.52 10.46
C VAL A 180 -5.16 -13.24 9.64
N LEU A 181 -5.91 -13.12 8.55
CA LEU A 181 -6.09 -11.86 7.82
C LEU A 181 -7.45 -11.26 8.18
N HIS A 182 -7.51 -9.99 8.59
CA HIS A 182 -8.78 -9.35 8.88
C HIS A 182 -8.77 -7.83 8.66
N ASP A 183 -9.96 -7.25 8.49
CA ASP A 183 -10.21 -5.80 8.46
C ASP A 183 -11.35 -5.49 9.43
N GLY A 184 -11.02 -4.93 10.60
CA GLY A 184 -11.98 -4.83 11.70
C GLY A 184 -12.52 -6.22 12.07
N ALA A 185 -13.85 -6.38 12.03
CA ALA A 185 -14.53 -7.65 12.31
C ALA A 185 -14.56 -8.62 11.11
N LEU A 186 -14.07 -8.22 9.93
CA LEU A 186 -14.15 -9.03 8.73
C LEU A 186 -12.93 -9.94 8.59
N HIS A 187 -13.13 -11.25 8.74
CA HIS A 187 -12.10 -12.26 8.47
C HIS A 187 -11.99 -12.60 6.98
N LEU A 188 -10.75 -12.78 6.53
CA LEU A 188 -10.41 -13.14 5.17
C LEU A 188 -9.72 -14.48 5.06
N ARG A 189 -9.78 -15.02 3.84
CA ARG A 189 -9.04 -16.19 3.42
C ARG A 189 -8.38 -15.93 2.07
N LEU A 190 -7.28 -16.64 1.83
CA LEU A 190 -6.70 -16.72 0.50
C LEU A 190 -7.66 -17.51 -0.41
N LYS A 191 -7.80 -17.05 -1.66
CA LYS A 191 -8.46 -17.86 -2.70
C LYS A 191 -7.60 -19.11 -2.94
N GLU A 192 -8.18 -20.29 -2.74
CA GLU A 192 -7.51 -21.53 -3.09
C GLU A 192 -7.37 -21.66 -4.61
N PRO A 193 -6.21 -22.08 -5.13
CA PRO A 193 -6.09 -22.44 -6.52
C PRO A 193 -6.87 -23.74 -6.77
N GLY A 194 -8.07 -23.64 -7.36
CA GLY A 194 -8.65 -24.76 -8.12
C GLY A 194 -9.66 -25.69 -7.44
N ARG A 195 -10.57 -25.21 -6.59
CA ARG A 195 -11.90 -25.86 -6.51
C ARG A 195 -12.84 -25.23 -7.54
N CYS A 196 -12.68 -25.63 -8.80
CA CYS A 196 -13.84 -25.73 -9.69
C CYS A 196 -14.77 -26.77 -9.03
N GLY A 197 -15.96 -26.36 -8.62
CA GLY A 197 -17.01 -27.30 -8.25
C GLY A 197 -17.31 -28.23 -9.44
N PRO A 198 -17.85 -29.44 -9.19
CA PRO A 198 -18.19 -30.35 -10.27
C PRO A 198 -19.20 -29.67 -11.21
N ALA A 199 -18.96 -29.85 -12.50
CA ALA A 199 -19.85 -29.46 -13.59
C ALA A 199 -21.21 -30.15 -13.48
#